data_AF-A0AB37HV99-F1
#
_entry.id   AF-A0AB37HV99-F1
#
_cell.length_a   1.000
_cell.length_b   1.000
_cell.length_c   1.000
_cell.angle_alpha   90.00
_cell.angle_beta   90.00
_cell.angle_gamma   90.00
#
_symmetry.space_group_name_H-M   'P 1'
#
loop_
_entity.id
_entity.type
_entity.pdbx_description
1 polymer ?
#
loop_
_entity_poly.entity_id
_entity_poly.type
_entity_poly.pdbx_seq_one_letter_code
_entity_poly.pdbx_strand_id
1 'polypeptide(L)'
;MKTWNTVLRLSAALFLVLLPLGSCAPAGNRDNSPAPPFSLNLKDAGNSYSPFTAPTVKGSGWNLGASVSIDNSRSVHSTPFGIIIVLNTYYPLDTSSKNDDSQATKILCLDPANGSLKWARILEPASSEIGRSDTGTAQDLFRRDSSPGNPGPVVTSPNGHHLAIMVKPYLVSGSSSDVSDQRMRIVVIDTETGDATRTFEVSGLVLGQVLTNDSLVVETSQHFYPAGTGTLNVFSLTEAQAGPTSFRTDRWLVGATSDSLLVSSQNLRKYDRLPTTLTRISTSGEELGTVAGVTAVRDGSWVFRYQDPEAATAAIKAGSKDVLPKELFNIDSGAAFDITDLDVVSAGLSTGPGFLLRRLVPGENDEQKPFYVPVSWLPAAPDSRELRTDDVAWFDEGDYKKQEGRYIMRAVRMGEKPG
;
A
#
# COMPACT_ATOMS: atom_id res chain seq x y z
N MET A 1 -74.80 -1.60 -34.66
CA MET A 1 -75.80 -0.55 -34.96
C MET A 1 -75.36 0.75 -34.28
N LYS A 2 -75.58 1.91 -34.92
CA LYS A 2 -75.71 3.29 -34.37
C LYS A 2 -74.84 3.68 -33.15
N THR A 3 -73.71 4.40 -33.28
CA THR A 3 -73.50 5.85 -33.60
C THR A 3 -73.49 6.80 -32.38
N TRP A 4 -72.34 7.46 -32.15
CA TRP A 4 -72.16 8.89 -31.75
C TRP A 4 -72.72 9.35 -30.36
N ASN A 5 -72.21 10.38 -29.65
CA ASN A 5 -71.34 11.50 -30.05
C ASN A 5 -70.65 12.25 -28.85
N THR A 6 -69.40 12.71 -29.04
CA THR A 6 -68.75 14.00 -28.64
C THR A 6 -68.65 14.62 -27.21
N VAL A 7 -67.48 15.29 -27.02
CA VAL A 7 -67.16 16.53 -26.24
C VAL A 7 -66.93 16.48 -24.71
N LEU A 8 -65.63 16.46 -24.36
CA LEU A 8 -64.87 17.51 -23.61
C LEU A 8 -65.42 18.13 -22.30
N ARG A 9 -64.63 18.05 -21.21
CA ARG A 9 -64.26 19.21 -20.35
C ARG A 9 -63.10 18.89 -19.38
N LEU A 10 -62.25 19.88 -19.13
CA LEU A 10 -61.14 19.82 -18.16
C LEU A 10 -61.67 19.89 -16.72
N SER A 11 -60.92 19.30 -15.77
CA SER A 11 -60.62 19.91 -14.47
C SER A 11 -59.37 19.26 -13.86
N ALA A 12 -58.39 20.06 -13.48
CA ALA A 12 -57.19 19.59 -12.81
C ALA A 12 -57.46 19.38 -11.31
N ALA A 13 -56.95 18.28 -10.75
CA ALA A 13 -56.88 18.07 -9.31
C ALA A 13 -55.45 17.66 -8.93
N LEU A 14 -54.71 18.62 -8.40
CA LEU A 14 -53.33 18.48 -7.94
C LEU A 14 -53.28 17.63 -6.67
N PHE A 15 -53.04 16.32 -6.77
CA PHE A 15 -52.77 15.48 -5.60
C PHE A 15 -51.29 15.52 -5.23
N LEU A 16 -50.93 16.55 -4.45
CA LEU A 16 -49.72 16.58 -3.64
C LEU A 16 -49.82 15.46 -2.58
N VAL A 17 -49.12 14.35 -2.80
CA VAL A 17 -48.99 13.31 -1.78
C VAL A 17 -48.01 13.81 -0.72
N LEU A 18 -48.57 14.38 0.34
CA LEU A 18 -47.88 14.61 1.61
C LEU A 18 -47.54 13.25 2.24
N LEU A 19 -46.43 12.66 1.82
CA LEU A 19 -45.75 11.68 2.67
C LEU A 19 -45.20 12.42 3.89
N PRO A 20 -45.49 11.98 5.12
CA PRO A 20 -44.86 12.58 6.29
C PRO A 20 -43.35 12.39 6.17
N LEU A 21 -42.60 13.48 6.36
CA LEU A 21 -41.17 13.42 6.64
C LEU A 21 -41.00 12.73 8.00
N GLY A 22 -41.05 11.40 7.97
CA GLY A 22 -40.63 10.57 9.08
C GLY A 22 -39.17 10.91 9.36
N SER A 23 -38.95 11.63 10.46
CA SER A 23 -37.62 11.94 10.96
C SER A 23 -36.86 10.63 11.11
N CYS A 24 -36.00 10.35 10.13
CA CYS A 24 -34.95 9.37 10.29
C CYS A 24 -34.01 9.99 11.32
N ALA A 25 -34.21 9.64 12.58
CA ALA A 25 -33.19 9.80 13.59
C ALA A 25 -31.90 9.21 12.98
N PRO A 26 -30.77 9.95 12.97
CA PRO A 26 -29.54 9.43 12.41
C PRO A 26 -29.23 8.11 13.12
N ALA A 27 -28.92 7.07 12.34
CA ALA A 27 -28.44 5.81 12.88
C ALA A 27 -27.28 6.15 13.81
N GLY A 28 -27.35 5.70 15.07
CA GLY A 28 -26.46 6.20 16.12
C GLY A 28 -25.00 6.01 15.73
N ASN A 29 -24.33 7.13 15.40
CA ASN A 29 -22.92 7.16 15.07
C ASN A 29 -22.16 6.58 16.27
N ARG A 30 -21.50 5.45 16.05
CA ARG A 30 -20.38 5.05 16.90
C ARG A 30 -19.18 5.82 16.37
N ASP A 31 -19.01 7.03 16.89
CA ASP A 31 -17.84 7.86 16.62
C ASP A 31 -16.61 7.21 17.26
N ASN A 32 -16.05 6.20 16.59
CA ASN A 32 -14.75 5.60 16.91
C ASN A 32 -13.58 6.43 16.33
N SER A 33 -13.89 7.62 15.78
CA SER A 33 -12.91 8.65 15.42
C SER A 33 -12.28 9.23 16.69
N PRO A 34 -10.94 9.35 16.79
CA PRO A 34 -10.30 9.98 17.93
C PRO A 34 -10.73 11.46 18.01
N ALA A 35 -11.35 11.84 19.13
CA ALA A 35 -11.91 13.18 19.32
C ALA A 35 -10.82 14.27 19.21
N PRO A 36 -10.96 15.26 18.30
CA PRO A 36 -9.95 16.31 18.14
C PRO A 36 -10.02 17.33 19.29
N PRO A 37 -8.87 17.90 19.71
CA PRO A 37 -7.52 17.56 19.29
C PRO A 37 -6.96 16.35 20.07
N PHE A 38 -6.64 15.25 19.38
CA PHE A 38 -5.84 14.17 19.96
C PHE A 38 -4.35 14.41 19.74
N SER A 39 -3.55 13.94 20.70
CA SER A 39 -2.09 13.93 20.57
C SER A 39 -1.66 12.71 19.75
N LEU A 40 -0.84 12.94 18.72
CA LEU A 40 -0.13 11.87 18.04
C LEU A 40 1.14 11.56 18.81
N ASN A 41 1.37 10.29 19.15
CA ASN A 41 2.50 9.84 19.94
C ASN A 41 3.17 8.66 19.24
N LEU A 42 4.48 8.79 18.96
CA LEU A 42 5.34 7.66 18.64
C LEU A 42 6.24 7.41 19.85
N LYS A 43 6.03 6.29 20.53
CA LYS A 43 6.73 5.92 21.78
C LYS A 43 7.71 4.80 21.51
N ASP A 44 8.84 4.79 22.20
CA ASP A 44 9.71 3.62 22.26
C ASP A 44 8.97 2.46 22.96
N ALA A 45 8.99 1.28 22.35
CA ALA A 45 8.41 0.07 22.91
C ALA A 45 9.46 -0.80 23.63
N GLY A 46 10.73 -0.37 23.64
CA GLY A 46 11.86 -1.10 24.18
C GLY A 46 12.08 -2.44 23.49
N ASN A 47 12.73 -3.37 24.19
CA ASN A 47 13.11 -4.69 23.66
C ASN A 47 11.93 -5.69 23.63
N SER A 48 10.72 -5.23 23.30
CA SER A 48 9.49 -6.00 23.31
C SER A 48 9.16 -6.56 21.93
N TYR A 49 9.31 -7.87 21.75
CA TYR A 49 8.87 -8.58 20.53
C TYR A 49 7.34 -8.73 20.44
N SER A 50 6.62 -8.70 21.57
CA SER A 50 5.17 -8.98 21.66
C SER A 50 4.36 -8.22 20.59
N PRO A 51 3.46 -8.84 19.80
CA PRO A 51 2.91 -10.20 19.95
C PRO A 51 3.80 -11.33 19.42
N PHE A 52 5.04 -11.06 19.01
CA PHE A 52 5.99 -12.09 18.60
C PHE A 52 6.77 -12.66 19.80
N THR A 53 7.22 -13.90 19.67
CA THR A 53 8.26 -14.48 20.52
C THR A 53 9.64 -14.04 20.04
N ALA A 54 10.69 -14.22 20.85
CA ALA A 54 12.06 -14.06 20.37
C ALA A 54 12.34 -15.00 19.16
N PRO A 55 13.21 -14.60 18.22
CA PRO A 55 13.54 -15.40 17.04
C PRO A 55 14.32 -16.66 17.41
N THR A 56 14.13 -17.71 16.62
CA THR A 56 14.91 -18.95 16.69
C THR A 56 15.76 -19.08 15.44
N VAL A 57 17.08 -19.15 15.58
CA VAL A 57 18.03 -19.20 14.46
C VAL A 57 18.39 -20.65 14.13
N LYS A 58 18.43 -21.00 12.84
CA LYS A 58 18.79 -22.32 12.34
C LYS A 58 19.58 -22.20 11.03
N GLY A 59 20.91 -22.30 11.13
CA GLY A 59 21.80 -22.07 9.98
C GLY A 59 21.78 -20.59 9.58
N SER A 60 21.63 -20.31 8.28
CA SER A 60 21.45 -18.96 7.72
C SER A 60 19.99 -18.46 7.75
N GLY A 61 19.06 -19.26 8.27
CA GLY A 61 17.66 -18.89 8.43
C GLY A 61 17.26 -18.63 9.89
N TRP A 62 16.15 -17.95 10.09
CA TRP A 62 15.55 -17.73 11.41
C TRP A 62 14.02 -17.72 11.32
N ASN A 63 13.38 -18.04 12.44
CA ASN A 63 11.94 -18.21 12.54
C ASN A 63 11.40 -17.43 13.75
N LEU A 64 10.40 -16.58 13.51
CA LEU A 64 9.75 -15.70 14.48
C LEU A 64 8.32 -16.18 14.75
N GLY A 65 8.10 -16.79 15.91
CA GLY A 65 6.78 -17.21 16.38
C GLY A 65 5.90 -16.03 16.80
N ALA A 66 4.58 -16.26 16.86
CA ALA A 66 3.62 -15.34 17.46
C ALA A 66 2.99 -15.99 18.69
N SER A 67 2.87 -15.24 19.80
CA SER A 67 2.25 -15.72 21.04
C SER A 67 0.71 -15.65 21.00
N VAL A 68 0.16 -14.86 20.07
CA VAL A 68 -1.28 -14.72 19.84
C VAL A 68 -1.60 -14.80 18.34
N SER A 69 -2.88 -15.01 18.02
CA SER A 69 -3.35 -14.91 16.64
C SER A 69 -3.25 -13.46 16.15
N ILE A 70 -2.42 -13.23 15.13
CA ILE A 70 -2.28 -11.94 14.46
C ILE A 70 -3.23 -11.94 13.25
N ASP A 71 -3.97 -10.85 13.08
CA ASP A 71 -4.90 -10.69 11.97
C ASP A 71 -4.17 -10.36 10.64
N ASN A 72 -4.94 -9.92 9.65
CA ASN A 72 -4.40 -9.52 8.34
C ASN A 72 -4.08 -8.01 8.26
N SER A 73 -4.22 -7.24 9.35
CA SER A 73 -4.03 -5.78 9.39
C SER A 73 -2.56 -5.41 9.62
N ARG A 74 -1.69 -5.83 8.70
CA ARG A 74 -0.23 -5.72 8.78
C ARG A 74 0.41 -5.44 7.42
N SER A 75 1.58 -4.83 7.44
CA SER A 75 2.49 -4.75 6.28
C SER A 75 3.94 -5.05 6.68
N VAL A 76 4.74 -5.44 5.69
CA VAL A 76 6.17 -5.73 5.87
C VAL A 76 6.94 -4.96 4.81
N HIS A 77 7.96 -4.21 5.25
CA HIS A 77 8.79 -3.35 4.41
C HIS A 77 10.25 -3.70 4.66
N SER A 78 10.96 -4.12 3.62
CA SER A 78 12.41 -4.38 3.72
C SER A 78 13.17 -3.10 3.40
N THR A 79 14.16 -2.77 4.22
CA THR A 79 14.97 -1.55 4.11
C THR A 79 16.46 -1.92 4.18
N PRO A 80 17.39 -1.01 3.83
CA PRO A 80 18.82 -1.22 4.06
C PRO A 80 19.19 -1.52 5.53
N PHE A 81 18.35 -1.08 6.47
CA PHE A 81 18.61 -1.18 7.91
C PHE A 81 17.98 -2.41 8.57
N GLY A 82 16.92 -2.97 7.98
CA GLY A 82 16.27 -4.18 8.45
C GLY A 82 14.89 -4.40 7.86
N ILE A 83 14.22 -5.44 8.35
CA ILE A 83 12.85 -5.80 7.96
C ILE A 83 11.90 -5.17 8.96
N ILE A 84 11.13 -4.18 8.52
CA ILE A 84 10.13 -3.49 9.32
C ILE A 84 8.79 -4.23 9.19
N ILE A 85 8.23 -4.63 10.33
CA ILE A 85 6.88 -5.18 10.43
C ILE A 85 6.01 -4.11 11.08
N VAL A 86 4.99 -3.67 10.35
CA VAL A 86 3.93 -2.80 10.86
C VAL A 86 2.71 -3.68 11.12
N LEU A 87 2.13 -3.61 12.32
CA LEU A 87 0.91 -4.31 12.66
C LEU A 87 0.05 -3.49 13.60
N ASN A 88 -1.26 -3.68 13.51
CA ASN A 88 -2.18 -3.08 14.48
C ASN A 88 -2.47 -4.04 15.62
N THR A 89 -2.51 -3.49 16.83
CA THR A 89 -2.69 -4.23 18.06
C THR A 89 -3.78 -3.57 18.90
N TYR A 90 -4.62 -4.37 19.54
CA TYR A 90 -5.49 -3.91 20.62
C TYR A 90 -4.67 -3.97 21.90
N TYR A 91 -4.53 -2.84 22.61
CA TYR A 91 -3.72 -2.78 23.83
C TYR A 91 -4.60 -2.79 25.09
N PRO A 92 -4.20 -3.51 26.17
CA PRO A 92 -3.14 -4.50 26.20
C PRO A 92 -3.57 -5.83 25.56
N LEU A 93 -2.60 -6.52 24.96
CA LEU A 93 -2.74 -7.83 24.28
C LEU A 93 -3.28 -8.96 25.18
N ASP A 94 -3.34 -8.73 26.50
CA ASP A 94 -3.90 -9.66 27.50
C ASP A 94 -5.40 -9.47 27.76
N THR A 95 -6.06 -8.47 27.15
CA THR A 95 -7.50 -8.26 27.31
C THR A 95 -8.29 -8.85 26.15
N SER A 96 -9.36 -9.59 26.46
CA SER A 96 -10.36 -10.05 25.47
C SER A 96 -11.24 -8.91 24.91
N SER A 97 -10.97 -7.67 25.30
CA SER A 97 -11.68 -6.46 24.88
C SER A 97 -11.20 -6.02 23.50
N LYS A 98 -12.08 -6.15 22.49
CA LYS A 98 -11.85 -5.67 21.13
C LYS A 98 -12.41 -4.27 20.92
N ASN A 99 -12.13 -3.34 21.83
CA ASN A 99 -12.62 -1.96 21.71
C ASN A 99 -11.66 -1.15 20.80
N ASP A 100 -12.20 -0.45 19.81
CA ASP A 100 -11.41 0.31 18.83
C ASP A 100 -10.60 1.46 19.47
N ASP A 101 -11.08 1.99 20.61
CA ASP A 101 -10.48 3.09 21.37
C ASP A 101 -9.09 2.75 21.95
N SER A 102 -8.73 1.46 22.04
CA SER A 102 -7.45 0.99 22.58
C SER A 102 -6.47 0.49 21.52
N GLN A 103 -6.74 0.76 20.24
CA GLN A 103 -5.87 0.33 19.14
C GLN A 103 -4.63 1.22 19.00
N ALA A 104 -3.47 0.58 18.98
CA ALA A 104 -2.18 1.19 18.66
C ALA A 104 -1.46 0.36 17.59
N THR A 105 -0.67 1.02 16.73
CA THR A 105 0.19 0.31 15.78
C THR A 105 1.51 0.00 16.44
N LYS A 106 1.91 -1.26 16.41
CA LYS A 106 3.27 -1.65 16.75
C LYS A 106 4.11 -1.75 15.48
N ILE A 107 5.31 -1.18 15.56
CA ILE A 107 6.30 -1.19 14.49
C ILE A 107 7.55 -1.86 15.08
N LEU A 108 8.10 -2.86 14.39
CA LEU A 108 9.32 -3.55 14.80
C LEU A 108 10.29 -3.58 13.63
N CYS A 109 11.56 -3.23 13.85
CA CYS A 109 12.63 -3.45 12.88
C CYS A 109 13.49 -4.63 13.31
N LEU A 110 13.58 -5.65 12.45
CA LEU A 110 14.32 -6.88 12.69
C LEU A 110 15.60 -6.91 11.86
N ASP A 111 16.69 -7.40 12.46
CA ASP A 111 17.92 -7.69 11.75
C ASP A 111 17.72 -8.86 10.76
N PRO A 112 17.97 -8.69 9.46
CA PRO A 112 17.74 -9.73 8.47
C PRO A 112 18.60 -10.98 8.68
N ALA A 113 19.74 -10.91 9.36
CA ALA A 113 20.65 -12.04 9.54
C ALA A 113 20.20 -13.03 10.61
N ASN A 114 19.47 -12.58 11.65
CA ASN A 114 19.11 -13.41 12.81
C ASN A 114 17.72 -13.14 13.41
N GLY A 115 16.97 -12.18 12.88
CA GLY A 115 15.63 -11.80 13.34
C GLY A 115 15.62 -11.03 14.66
N SER A 116 16.76 -10.63 15.19
CA SER A 116 16.83 -9.86 16.44
C SER A 116 16.27 -8.45 16.26
N LEU A 117 15.59 -7.96 17.30
CA LEU A 117 14.97 -6.63 17.31
C LEU A 117 16.04 -5.55 17.39
N LYS A 118 16.10 -4.66 16.39
CA LYS A 118 16.94 -3.45 16.40
C LYS A 118 16.26 -2.33 17.18
N TRP A 119 14.99 -2.10 16.89
CA TRP A 119 14.14 -1.14 17.59
C TRP A 119 12.66 -1.54 17.47
N ALA A 120 11.84 -1.07 18.41
CA ALA A 120 10.39 -1.15 18.31
C ALA A 120 9.74 0.18 18.71
N ARG A 121 8.59 0.48 18.12
CA ARG A 121 7.78 1.66 18.42
C ARG A 121 6.31 1.30 18.59
N ILE A 122 5.60 2.11 19.35
CA ILE A 122 4.14 2.13 19.45
C ILE A 122 3.65 3.49 18.94
N LEU A 123 2.79 3.47 17.93
CA LEU A 123 2.16 4.65 17.34
C LEU A 123 0.69 4.73 17.77
N GLU A 124 0.33 5.86 18.37
CA GLU A 124 -1.00 6.19 18.87
C GLU A 124 -1.46 7.56 18.32
N PRO A 125 -2.68 7.69 17.76
CA PRO A 125 -3.58 6.60 17.39
C PRO A 125 -2.97 5.65 16.35
N ALA A 126 -3.53 4.46 16.23
CA ALA A 126 -3.10 3.51 15.23
C ALA A 126 -3.20 4.02 13.77
N SER A 127 -2.39 3.40 12.93
CA SER A 127 -2.39 3.42 11.47
C SER A 127 -3.79 3.16 10.89
N SER A 128 -4.04 3.74 9.72
CA SER A 128 -5.23 3.46 8.92
C SER A 128 -5.25 2.03 8.31
N GLU A 129 -4.29 1.18 8.64
CA GLU A 129 -4.24 -0.25 8.26
C GLU A 129 -5.32 -1.14 8.91
N ILE A 130 -5.99 -0.71 9.98
CA ILE A 130 -6.92 -1.57 10.76
C ILE A 130 -8.17 -1.97 9.96
N GLY A 131 -8.38 -3.24 9.67
CA GLY A 131 -9.53 -3.69 8.88
C GLY A 131 -10.90 -3.29 9.47
N ARG A 132 -11.77 -2.67 8.66
CA ARG A 132 -13.19 -2.32 8.96
C ARG A 132 -13.47 -1.70 10.35
N SER A 133 -12.56 -0.91 10.91
CA SER A 133 -12.93 0.06 11.94
C SER A 133 -13.58 1.26 11.24
N ASP A 134 -14.92 1.33 11.27
CA ASP A 134 -15.65 2.45 10.69
C ASP A 134 -15.42 3.68 11.60
N THR A 135 -14.56 4.60 11.15
CA THR A 135 -14.32 5.91 11.78
C THR A 135 -15.47 6.89 11.58
N GLY A 136 -16.40 6.57 10.68
CA GLY A 136 -17.49 7.44 10.24
C GLY A 136 -17.09 8.38 9.10
N THR A 137 -15.89 8.21 8.53
CA THR A 137 -15.32 9.15 7.56
C THR A 137 -15.47 8.67 6.11
N ALA A 138 -15.35 9.60 5.16
CA ALA A 138 -15.35 9.25 3.73
C ALA A 138 -14.20 8.29 3.36
N GLN A 139 -13.09 8.32 4.10
CA GLN A 139 -11.97 7.39 3.94
C GLN A 139 -12.39 5.93 4.12
N ASP A 140 -13.32 5.62 5.04
CA ASP A 140 -13.78 4.26 5.29
C ASP A 140 -14.50 3.70 4.05
N LEU A 141 -15.29 4.52 3.38
CA LEU A 141 -16.01 4.18 2.14
C LEU A 141 -15.03 3.95 1.00
N PHE A 142 -14.07 4.87 0.80
CA PHE A 142 -13.02 4.73 -0.21
C PHE A 142 -12.24 3.42 -0.04
N ARG A 143 -11.99 3.04 1.22
CA ARG A 143 -11.28 1.83 1.59
C ARG A 143 -12.11 0.55 1.40
N ARG A 144 -13.42 0.64 1.60
CA ARG A 144 -14.39 -0.47 1.48
C ARG A 144 -14.68 -0.84 0.03
N ASP A 145 -14.79 0.15 -0.85
CA ASP A 145 -15.12 -0.04 -2.27
C ASP A 145 -13.89 -0.35 -3.14
N SER A 146 -12.70 -0.39 -2.53
CA SER A 146 -11.43 -0.67 -3.19
C SER A 146 -10.86 -2.04 -2.78
N SER A 147 -10.93 -2.99 -3.71
CA SER A 147 -10.20 -4.28 -3.66
C SER A 147 -8.68 -4.08 -3.44
N PRO A 148 -7.93 -5.10 -2.98
CA PRO A 148 -6.54 -4.95 -2.51
C PRO A 148 -5.66 -4.11 -3.44
N GLY A 149 -5.06 -3.06 -2.88
CA GLY A 149 -4.57 -1.90 -3.65
C GLY A 149 -5.19 -0.57 -3.23
N ASN A 150 -5.70 -0.46 -2.00
CA ASN A 150 -5.96 0.82 -1.33
C ASN A 150 -4.74 1.77 -1.38
N PRO A 151 -4.89 3.09 -1.13
CA PRO A 151 -3.73 3.94 -0.84
C PRO A 151 -2.84 3.22 0.17
N GLY A 152 -1.58 2.95 -0.20
CA GLY A 152 -0.65 2.23 0.67
C GLY A 152 -0.55 2.97 2.00
N PRO A 153 -1.15 2.46 3.09
CA PRO A 153 -1.22 3.19 4.35
C PRO A 153 0.17 3.28 4.99
N VAL A 154 1.05 2.37 4.60
CA VAL A 154 2.50 2.44 4.80
C VAL A 154 3.18 2.43 3.44
N VAL A 155 4.13 3.34 3.21
CA VAL A 155 5.01 3.35 2.02
C VAL A 155 6.46 3.63 2.44
N THR A 156 7.41 3.15 1.65
CA THR A 156 8.85 3.34 1.86
C THR A 156 9.44 4.21 0.74
N SER A 157 10.45 5.04 1.06
CA SER A 157 11.21 5.79 0.05
C SER A 157 12.04 4.87 -0.86
N PRO A 158 12.41 5.28 -2.09
CA PRO A 158 13.20 4.47 -3.01
C PRO A 158 14.57 4.04 -2.48
N ASN A 159 15.21 4.86 -1.64
CA ASN A 159 16.45 4.51 -0.93
C ASN A 159 16.22 3.66 0.35
N GLY A 160 14.98 3.50 0.82
CA GLY A 160 14.65 2.74 2.02
C GLY A 160 14.88 3.45 3.35
N HIS A 161 15.32 4.72 3.38
CA HIS A 161 15.62 5.46 4.61
C HIS A 161 14.37 6.03 5.33
N HIS A 162 13.25 6.16 4.62
CA HIS A 162 12.04 6.77 5.16
C HIS A 162 10.84 5.85 4.99
N LEU A 163 10.01 5.77 6.03
CA LEU A 163 8.74 5.05 6.02
C LEU A 163 7.63 6.01 6.44
N ALA A 164 6.61 6.18 5.58
CA ALA A 164 5.48 7.06 5.83
C ALA A 164 4.24 6.24 6.20
N ILE A 165 3.61 6.55 7.34
CA ILE A 165 2.49 5.83 7.92
C ILE A 165 1.29 6.78 8.06
N MET A 166 0.20 6.50 7.34
CA MET A 166 -1.10 7.14 7.55
C MET A 166 -1.70 6.68 8.88
N VAL A 167 -2.06 7.62 9.74
CA VAL A 167 -2.83 7.39 10.97
C VAL A 167 -4.33 7.39 10.63
N LYS A 168 -5.17 6.80 11.51
CA LYS A 168 -6.64 6.89 11.40
C LYS A 168 -7.10 8.33 11.05
N PRO A 169 -8.01 8.49 10.09
CA PRO A 169 -8.64 9.78 9.81
C PRO A 169 -9.55 10.20 10.96
N TYR A 170 -9.91 11.47 10.98
CA TYR A 170 -10.89 12.06 11.90
C TYR A 170 -11.61 13.23 11.22
N LEU A 171 -12.73 13.67 11.79
CA LEU A 171 -13.43 14.89 11.37
C LEU A 171 -13.10 16.04 12.32
N VAL A 172 -12.92 17.25 11.80
CA VAL A 172 -12.79 18.46 12.64
C VAL A 172 -14.04 18.71 13.48
N SER A 173 -15.21 18.33 12.97
CA SER A 173 -16.48 18.29 13.71
C SER A 173 -17.12 16.92 13.55
N GLY A 174 -17.40 16.22 14.66
CA GLY A 174 -17.94 14.85 14.65
C GLY A 174 -19.32 14.72 13.98
N SER A 175 -20.07 15.81 13.83
CA SER A 175 -21.35 15.82 13.11
C SER A 175 -21.23 16.13 11.61
N SER A 176 -20.02 16.29 11.07
CA SER A 176 -19.82 16.64 9.66
C SER A 176 -19.90 15.42 8.74
N SER A 177 -20.51 15.59 7.57
CA SER A 177 -20.47 14.62 6.47
C SER A 177 -19.52 15.06 5.34
N ASP A 178 -18.91 16.23 5.47
CA ASP A 178 -18.18 16.86 4.37
C ASP A 178 -16.74 16.34 4.30
N VAL A 179 -16.34 15.90 3.10
CA VAL A 179 -14.99 15.39 2.82
C VAL A 179 -13.92 16.41 3.22
N SER A 180 -14.20 17.71 3.05
CA SER A 180 -13.32 18.81 3.46
C SER A 180 -13.03 18.88 4.95
N ASP A 181 -13.91 18.36 5.81
CA ASP A 181 -13.72 18.35 7.27
C ASP A 181 -12.94 17.13 7.75
N GLN A 182 -12.71 16.15 6.87
CA GLN A 182 -11.80 15.05 7.13
C GLN A 182 -10.36 15.57 7.24
N ARG A 183 -9.66 15.10 8.27
CA ARG A 183 -8.23 15.25 8.46
C ARG A 183 -7.58 13.87 8.54
N MET A 184 -6.35 13.78 8.06
CA MET A 184 -5.50 12.61 8.24
C MET A 184 -4.09 13.07 8.57
N ARG A 185 -3.45 12.40 9.52
CA ARG A 185 -2.03 12.61 9.83
C ARG A 185 -1.18 11.52 9.19
N ILE A 186 -0.01 11.91 8.70
CA ILE A 186 1.02 11.01 8.18
C ILE A 186 2.28 11.22 8.99
N VAL A 187 2.79 10.16 9.61
CA VAL A 187 4.08 10.16 10.32
C VAL A 187 5.13 9.64 9.35
N VAL A 188 6.24 10.36 9.22
CA VAL A 188 7.44 9.84 8.54
C VAL A 188 8.44 9.45 9.63
N ILE A 189 8.88 8.21 9.61
CA ILE A 189 9.94 7.70 10.49
C ILE A 189 11.23 7.45 9.69
N ASP A 190 12.35 7.64 10.37
CA ASP A 190 13.64 7.12 9.94
C ASP A 190 13.69 5.61 10.17
N THR A 191 14.14 4.85 9.16
CA THR A 191 14.08 3.38 9.19
C THR A 191 15.27 2.73 9.90
N GLU A 192 16.36 3.48 10.11
CA GLU A 192 17.54 3.04 10.87
C GLU A 192 17.25 3.08 12.39
N THR A 193 16.71 4.20 12.85
CA THR A 193 16.49 4.50 14.29
C THR A 193 15.07 4.16 14.78
N GLY A 194 14.08 4.22 13.88
CA GLY A 194 12.66 4.13 14.21
C GLY A 194 12.06 5.44 14.73
N ASP A 195 12.78 6.56 14.67
CA ASP A 195 12.31 7.84 15.21
C ASP A 195 11.48 8.64 14.21
N ALA A 196 10.48 9.37 14.70
CA ALA A 196 9.68 10.26 13.87
C ALA A 196 10.53 11.45 13.42
N THR A 197 10.79 11.55 12.12
CA THR A 197 11.49 12.69 11.52
C THR A 197 10.53 13.84 11.24
N ARG A 198 9.31 13.52 10.78
CA ARG A 198 8.25 14.49 10.50
C ARG A 198 6.86 13.94 10.81
N THR A 199 5.91 14.84 11.00
CA THR A 199 4.49 14.53 11.00
C THR A 199 3.77 15.62 10.22
N PHE A 200 2.89 15.21 9.32
CA PHE A 200 2.13 16.09 8.43
C PHE A 200 0.64 15.85 8.63
N GLU A 201 -0.17 16.87 8.36
CA GLU A 201 -1.63 16.80 8.42
C GLU A 201 -2.20 17.28 7.09
N VAL A 202 -3.14 16.52 6.53
CA VAL A 202 -3.81 16.83 5.26
C VAL A 202 -5.32 16.94 5.45
N SER A 203 -5.96 17.71 4.58
CA SER A 203 -7.41 17.93 4.53
C SER A 203 -8.00 17.21 3.32
N GLY A 204 -9.20 16.64 3.46
CA GLY A 204 -9.88 15.93 2.38
C GLY A 204 -9.71 14.41 2.42
N LEU A 205 -10.21 13.75 1.38
CA LEU A 205 -10.00 12.33 1.15
C LEU A 205 -8.57 12.08 0.67
N VAL A 206 -7.86 11.13 1.26
CA VAL A 206 -6.53 10.72 0.80
C VAL A 206 -6.67 9.58 -0.21
N LEU A 207 -6.32 9.86 -1.47
CA LEU A 207 -6.35 8.90 -2.58
C LEU A 207 -5.07 8.07 -2.69
N GLY A 208 -3.95 8.61 -2.22
CA GLY A 208 -2.62 8.01 -2.32
C GLY A 208 -1.55 8.79 -1.56
N GLN A 209 -0.44 8.13 -1.24
CA GLN A 209 0.80 8.77 -0.82
C GLN A 209 1.99 8.07 -1.49
N VAL A 210 3.10 8.80 -1.63
CA VAL A 210 4.41 8.28 -2.05
C VAL A 210 5.52 9.04 -1.31
N LEU A 211 6.70 8.44 -1.22
CA LEU A 211 7.92 9.10 -0.81
C LEU A 211 8.88 9.18 -2.00
N THR A 212 9.48 10.35 -2.23
CA THR A 212 10.79 10.42 -2.91
C THR A 212 11.89 10.17 -1.85
N ASN A 213 13.16 10.41 -2.17
CA ASN A 213 14.22 10.37 -1.16
C ASN A 213 14.22 11.60 -0.23
N ASP A 214 13.49 12.68 -0.58
CA ASP A 214 13.55 13.98 0.10
C ASP A 214 12.18 14.58 0.48
N SER A 215 11.08 13.98 0.01
CA SER A 215 9.73 14.55 0.10
C SER A 215 8.67 13.46 0.32
N LEU A 216 7.69 13.74 1.20
CA LEU A 216 6.41 13.04 1.21
C LEU A 216 5.45 13.75 0.25
N VAL A 217 4.76 13.00 -0.62
CA VAL A 217 3.68 13.55 -1.44
C VAL A 217 2.38 12.83 -1.19
N VAL A 218 1.33 13.59 -0.87
CA VAL A 218 -0.01 13.08 -0.56
C VAL A 218 -1.02 13.59 -1.58
N GLU A 219 -1.68 12.66 -2.26
CA GLU A 219 -2.76 12.92 -3.20
C GLU A 219 -4.08 13.06 -2.42
N THR A 220 -4.64 14.27 -2.38
CA THR A 220 -5.95 14.54 -1.78
C THR A 220 -7.00 14.91 -2.81
N SER A 221 -8.27 14.64 -2.50
CA SER A 221 -9.41 14.95 -3.35
C SER A 221 -10.68 15.22 -2.53
N GLN A 222 -11.70 15.77 -3.19
CA GLN A 222 -13.07 15.86 -2.66
C GLN A 222 -13.97 14.74 -3.23
N HIS A 223 -13.44 13.93 -4.15
CA HIS A 223 -14.12 12.77 -4.73
C HIS A 223 -13.27 11.50 -4.56
N PHE A 224 -13.88 10.32 -4.73
CA PHE A 224 -13.18 9.01 -4.75
C PHE A 224 -12.28 8.78 -5.99
N TYR A 225 -11.85 9.86 -6.65
CA TYR A 225 -10.98 9.91 -7.82
C TYR A 225 -10.35 11.31 -7.94
N PRO A 226 -9.21 11.47 -8.64
CA PRO A 226 -8.51 12.75 -8.74
C PRO A 226 -9.15 13.72 -9.73
N ALA A 227 -9.79 13.25 -10.81
CA ALA A 227 -10.37 14.12 -11.83
C ALA A 227 -11.30 15.21 -11.25
N GLY A 228 -11.01 16.47 -11.57
CA GLY A 228 -11.76 17.66 -11.17
C GLY A 228 -11.47 18.21 -9.77
N THR A 229 -11.03 17.39 -8.80
CA THR A 229 -10.82 17.84 -7.40
C THR A 229 -9.46 17.45 -6.79
N GLY A 230 -8.63 16.68 -7.50
CA GLY A 230 -7.34 16.16 -7.08
C GLY A 230 -6.23 17.20 -6.92
N THR A 231 -5.45 17.04 -5.86
CA THR A 231 -4.32 17.91 -5.50
C THR A 231 -3.17 17.05 -4.99
N LEU A 232 -1.95 17.26 -5.49
CA LEU A 232 -0.74 16.70 -4.92
C LEU A 232 -0.17 17.71 -3.92
N ASN A 233 0.00 17.28 -2.67
CA ASN A 233 0.53 18.10 -1.58
C ASN A 233 1.91 17.56 -1.24
N VAL A 234 2.93 18.38 -1.48
CA VAL A 234 4.35 18.04 -1.40
C VAL A 234 4.94 18.63 -0.13
N PHE A 235 5.46 17.75 0.72
CA PHE A 235 6.07 18.08 2.00
C PHE A 235 7.54 17.69 1.95
N SER A 236 8.44 18.67 1.91
CA SER A 236 9.88 18.41 2.06
C SER A 236 10.16 17.77 3.41
N LEU A 237 10.99 16.73 3.44
CA LEU A 237 11.47 16.06 4.65
C LEU A 237 12.67 16.80 5.26
N THR A 238 13.49 17.43 4.42
CA THR A 238 14.71 18.17 4.80
C THR A 238 14.41 19.58 5.32
N GLU A 239 13.43 20.27 4.75
CA GLU A 239 13.06 21.63 5.15
C GLU A 239 11.99 21.60 6.27
N ALA A 240 12.45 21.50 7.51
CA ALA A 240 11.60 21.35 8.70
C ALA A 240 10.52 22.45 8.86
N GLN A 241 10.83 23.68 8.44
CA GLN A 241 9.96 24.87 8.60
C GLN A 241 9.19 25.24 7.32
N ALA A 242 9.41 24.52 6.20
CA ALA A 242 8.65 24.76 4.99
C ALA A 242 7.21 24.22 5.13
N GLY A 243 6.23 25.04 4.78
CA GLY A 243 4.86 24.57 4.55
C GLY A 243 4.79 23.72 3.27
N PRO A 244 3.70 22.94 3.07
CA PRO A 244 3.52 22.19 1.84
C PRO A 244 3.41 23.11 0.63
N THR A 245 4.01 22.70 -0.48
CA THR A 245 3.64 23.20 -1.81
C THR A 245 2.60 22.27 -2.41
N SER A 246 1.60 22.81 -3.10
CA SER A 246 0.52 22.00 -3.67
C SER A 246 0.19 22.41 -5.11
N PHE A 247 -0.10 21.43 -5.95
CA PHE A 247 -0.54 21.65 -7.33
C PHE A 247 -1.61 20.63 -7.74
N ARG A 248 -2.31 20.92 -8.83
CA ARG A 248 -3.51 20.19 -9.27
C ARG A 248 -3.16 18.92 -10.05
N THR A 249 -3.96 17.86 -9.89
CA THR A 249 -3.85 16.66 -10.73
C THR A 249 -5.23 16.09 -11.05
N ASP A 250 -5.42 15.68 -12.31
CA ASP A 250 -6.53 14.82 -12.75
C ASP A 250 -6.09 13.36 -12.93
N ARG A 251 -4.81 13.06 -12.69
CA ARG A 251 -4.18 11.73 -12.79
C ARG A 251 -3.90 11.17 -11.39
N TRP A 252 -4.06 9.86 -11.25
CA TRP A 252 -3.74 9.10 -10.04
C TRP A 252 -2.26 9.16 -9.72
N LEU A 253 -1.91 9.46 -8.47
CA LEU A 253 -0.56 9.26 -7.93
C LEU A 253 -0.31 7.77 -7.71
N VAL A 254 0.64 7.18 -8.43
CA VAL A 254 0.82 5.71 -8.50
C VAL A 254 2.19 5.20 -8.08
N GLY A 255 3.14 6.11 -7.85
CA GLY A 255 4.47 5.79 -7.35
C GLY A 255 5.37 7.03 -7.31
N ALA A 256 6.62 6.83 -6.94
CA ALA A 256 7.67 7.84 -7.00
C ALA A 256 8.98 7.18 -7.44
N THR A 257 9.90 8.01 -7.88
CA THR A 257 11.31 7.67 -8.04
C THR A 257 12.13 8.46 -7.00
N SER A 258 13.46 8.38 -7.06
CA SER A 258 14.33 9.06 -6.09
C SER A 258 14.07 10.57 -5.95
N ASP A 259 13.66 11.26 -7.02
CA ASP A 259 13.46 12.71 -7.08
C ASP A 259 12.11 13.16 -7.67
N SER A 260 11.27 12.22 -8.13
CA SER A 260 10.11 12.53 -8.97
C SER A 260 8.89 11.66 -8.66
N LEU A 261 7.72 12.08 -9.14
CA LEU A 261 6.44 11.41 -8.91
C LEU A 261 5.97 10.71 -10.19
N LEU A 262 5.31 9.58 -10.03
CA LEU A 262 4.70 8.82 -11.12
C LEU A 262 3.19 8.98 -11.05
N VAL A 263 2.60 9.48 -12.13
CA VAL A 263 1.15 9.66 -12.26
C VAL A 263 0.58 8.93 -13.48
N SER A 264 -0.67 8.47 -13.39
CA SER A 264 -1.37 7.76 -14.47
C SER A 264 -2.84 8.14 -14.58
N SER A 265 -3.42 8.03 -15.77
CA SER A 265 -4.88 8.10 -15.95
C SER A 265 -5.61 6.87 -15.38
N GLN A 266 -4.90 5.76 -15.14
CA GLN A 266 -5.43 4.52 -14.59
C GLN A 266 -5.03 4.35 -13.10
N ASN A 267 -5.81 3.58 -12.33
CA ASN A 267 -5.63 3.47 -10.88
C ASN A 267 -4.81 2.22 -10.45
N LEU A 268 -3.61 2.47 -9.89
CA LEU A 268 -2.40 1.63 -9.66
C LEU A 268 -2.35 0.27 -8.88
N ARG A 269 -3.00 -0.05 -7.75
CA ARG A 269 -4.42 -0.05 -7.32
C ARG A 269 -5.26 -1.19 -7.94
N LYS A 270 -6.36 -0.95 -8.68
CA LYS A 270 -7.41 -1.96 -8.99
C LYS A 270 -6.92 -3.18 -9.80
N TYR A 271 -7.54 -4.36 -9.68
CA TYR A 271 -7.16 -5.53 -10.51
C TYR A 271 -7.42 -5.34 -12.01
N ASP A 272 -6.83 -6.23 -12.82
CA ASP A 272 -7.14 -6.48 -14.23
C ASP A 272 -6.91 -5.27 -15.16
N ARG A 273 -5.63 -4.91 -15.37
CA ARG A 273 -5.23 -3.69 -16.09
C ARG A 273 -4.41 -3.96 -17.34
N LEU A 274 -4.74 -3.20 -18.37
CA LEU A 274 -3.96 -3.09 -19.60
C LEU A 274 -2.65 -2.33 -19.32
N PRO A 275 -1.60 -2.57 -20.13
CA PRO A 275 -0.38 -1.76 -20.09
C PRO A 275 -0.71 -0.27 -20.22
N THR A 276 -0.08 0.57 -19.41
CA THR A 276 -0.36 2.01 -19.37
C THR A 276 0.91 2.84 -19.48
N THR A 277 0.75 4.09 -19.90
CA THR A 277 1.83 5.08 -19.85
C THR A 277 1.77 5.79 -18.51
N LEU A 278 2.90 5.82 -17.81
CA LEU A 278 3.12 6.72 -16.67
C LEU A 278 3.68 8.04 -17.17
N THR A 279 3.27 9.15 -16.56
CA THR A 279 3.98 10.42 -16.67
C THR A 279 4.82 10.62 -15.42
N ARG A 280 6.08 11.01 -15.61
CA ARG A 280 6.98 11.40 -14.54
C ARG A 280 6.87 12.92 -14.36
N ILE A 281 6.67 13.38 -13.14
CA ILE A 281 6.53 14.80 -12.82
C ILE A 281 7.45 15.18 -11.65
N SER A 282 7.94 16.41 -11.61
CA SER A 282 8.73 16.91 -10.48
C SER A 282 7.86 17.12 -9.24
N THR A 283 8.51 17.32 -8.09
CA THR A 283 7.90 17.83 -6.86
C THR A 283 7.35 19.27 -6.98
N SER A 284 7.69 20.00 -8.05
CA SER A 284 7.11 21.31 -8.40
C SER A 284 5.95 21.23 -9.43
N GLY A 285 5.64 20.04 -9.96
CA GLY A 285 4.56 19.81 -10.91
C GLY A 285 4.92 19.94 -12.40
N GLU A 286 6.21 20.04 -12.73
CA GLU A 286 6.72 20.04 -14.11
C GLU A 286 6.70 18.61 -14.68
N GLU A 287 6.31 18.42 -15.96
CA GLU A 287 6.38 17.11 -16.61
C GLU A 287 7.81 16.81 -17.10
N LEU A 288 8.38 15.71 -16.60
CA LEU A 288 9.76 15.30 -16.85
C LEU A 288 9.90 14.24 -17.96
N GLY A 289 8.80 13.62 -18.37
CA GLY A 289 8.78 12.58 -19.40
C GLY A 289 7.75 11.48 -19.14
N THR A 290 7.82 10.39 -19.89
CA THR A 290 6.87 9.28 -19.80
C THR A 290 7.55 7.90 -19.84
N VAL A 291 6.88 6.89 -19.28
CA VAL A 291 7.30 5.49 -19.33
C VAL A 291 6.12 4.65 -19.81
N ALA A 292 6.24 4.07 -21.01
CA ALA A 292 5.18 3.30 -21.64
C ALA A 292 5.08 1.84 -21.13
N GLY A 293 3.94 1.21 -21.38
CA GLY A 293 3.73 -0.23 -21.20
C GLY A 293 3.73 -0.76 -19.77
N VAL A 294 3.71 0.12 -18.76
CA VAL A 294 3.76 -0.27 -17.35
C VAL A 294 2.48 -0.99 -16.95
N THR A 295 2.63 -2.12 -16.27
CA THR A 295 1.52 -2.87 -15.67
C THR A 295 1.48 -2.70 -14.15
N ALA A 296 2.65 -2.56 -13.51
CA ALA A 296 2.75 -2.36 -12.08
C ALA A 296 4.03 -1.60 -11.68
N VAL A 297 3.92 -0.80 -10.61
CA VAL A 297 5.06 -0.15 -9.93
C VAL A 297 5.56 -1.06 -8.81
N ARG A 298 6.86 -0.98 -8.51
CA ARG A 298 7.59 -1.72 -7.47
C ARG A 298 8.47 -0.75 -6.68
N ASP A 299 9.00 -1.22 -5.57
CA ASP A 299 9.91 -0.45 -4.71
C ASP A 299 11.18 -0.04 -5.47
N GLY A 300 11.85 1.03 -5.02
CA GLY A 300 13.15 1.44 -5.58
C GLY A 300 13.14 1.91 -7.04
N SER A 301 12.07 2.60 -7.47
CA SER A 301 11.90 3.14 -8.84
C SER A 301 11.74 2.07 -9.94
N TRP A 302 11.47 0.82 -9.58
CA TRP A 302 11.29 -0.29 -10.53
C TRP A 302 9.83 -0.41 -11.01
N VAL A 303 9.65 -0.86 -12.25
CA VAL A 303 8.33 -1.16 -12.84
C VAL A 303 8.37 -2.47 -13.64
N PHE A 304 7.24 -3.17 -13.69
CA PHE A 304 7.00 -4.21 -14.68
C PHE A 304 6.36 -3.57 -15.91
N ARG A 305 6.95 -3.74 -17.09
CA ARG A 305 6.38 -3.23 -18.34
C ARG A 305 6.49 -4.24 -19.49
N TYR A 306 5.60 -4.10 -20.48
CA TYR A 306 5.75 -4.75 -21.78
C TYR A 306 6.61 -3.88 -22.70
N GLN A 307 7.46 -4.51 -23.51
CA GLN A 307 8.25 -3.80 -24.52
C GLN A 307 7.37 -3.28 -25.67
N ASP A 308 6.36 -4.07 -26.08
CA ASP A 308 5.30 -3.64 -26.99
C ASP A 308 3.96 -3.52 -26.24
N PRO A 309 3.55 -2.31 -25.83
CA PRO A 309 2.29 -2.09 -25.12
C PRO A 309 1.04 -2.24 -26.00
N GLU A 310 1.16 -2.07 -27.33
CA GLU A 310 0.03 -2.17 -28.25
C GLU A 310 -0.30 -3.63 -28.54
N ALA A 311 0.71 -4.44 -28.88
CA ALA A 311 0.56 -5.89 -29.03
C ALA A 311 0.09 -6.54 -27.71
N ALA A 312 0.65 -6.14 -26.57
CA ALA A 312 0.18 -6.61 -25.27
C ALA A 312 -1.28 -6.23 -24.99
N THR A 313 -1.68 -5.00 -25.31
CA THR A 313 -3.08 -4.57 -25.19
C THR A 313 -4.02 -5.37 -26.10
N ALA A 314 -3.60 -5.65 -27.33
CA ALA A 314 -4.38 -6.44 -28.28
C ALA A 314 -4.52 -7.91 -27.82
N ALA A 315 -3.43 -8.53 -27.39
CA ALA A 315 -3.41 -9.91 -26.91
C ALA A 315 -4.26 -10.11 -25.64
N ILE A 316 -4.17 -9.19 -24.66
CA ILE A 316 -4.98 -9.24 -23.44
C ILE A 316 -6.47 -9.10 -23.79
N LYS A 317 -6.84 -8.15 -24.66
CA LYS A 317 -8.23 -7.97 -25.12
C LYS A 317 -8.78 -9.17 -25.90
N ALA A 318 -7.91 -9.90 -26.62
CA ALA A 318 -8.26 -11.12 -27.32
C ALA A 318 -8.33 -12.37 -26.41
N GLY A 319 -7.94 -12.26 -25.13
CA GLY A 319 -7.81 -13.40 -24.23
C GLY A 319 -6.70 -14.37 -24.63
N SER A 320 -5.66 -13.89 -25.32
CA SER A 320 -4.55 -14.73 -25.75
C SER A 320 -3.73 -15.25 -24.57
N LYS A 321 -3.11 -16.42 -24.77
CA LYS A 321 -2.14 -17.04 -23.86
C LYS A 321 -0.69 -16.87 -24.33
N ASP A 322 -0.46 -16.09 -25.38
CA ASP A 322 0.87 -15.83 -25.91
C ASP A 322 1.78 -15.20 -24.84
N VAL A 323 3.00 -15.72 -24.72
CA VAL A 323 4.02 -15.10 -23.88
C VAL A 323 4.63 -13.94 -24.65
N LEU A 324 4.37 -12.72 -24.19
CA LEU A 324 4.84 -11.49 -24.83
C LEU A 324 6.01 -10.86 -24.05
N PRO A 325 6.97 -10.21 -24.74
CA PRO A 325 8.14 -9.60 -24.12
C PRO A 325 7.81 -8.66 -22.96
N LYS A 326 8.33 -9.00 -21.77
CA LYS A 326 8.19 -8.23 -20.54
C LYS A 326 9.56 -7.93 -19.96
N GLU A 327 9.67 -6.78 -19.31
CA GLU A 327 10.88 -6.40 -18.60
C GLU A 327 10.61 -5.78 -17.22
N LEU A 328 11.53 -6.06 -16.31
CA LEU A 328 11.73 -5.33 -15.08
C LEU A 328 12.63 -4.12 -15.41
N PHE A 329 12.07 -2.92 -15.35
CA PHE A 329 12.73 -1.69 -15.76
C PHE A 329 12.88 -0.70 -14.59
N ASN A 330 14.03 -0.08 -14.43
CA ASN A 330 14.24 0.99 -13.45
C ASN A 330 14.14 2.37 -14.12
N ILE A 331 13.30 3.25 -13.57
CA ILE A 331 13.03 4.57 -14.15
C ILE A 331 14.19 5.56 -13.95
N ASP A 332 14.94 5.45 -12.85
CA ASP A 332 16.04 6.36 -12.53
C ASP A 332 17.32 5.98 -13.26
N SER A 333 17.66 4.69 -13.25
CA SER A 333 18.94 4.21 -13.79
C SER A 333 18.86 3.74 -15.25
N GLY A 334 17.64 3.52 -15.78
CA GLY A 334 17.41 3.00 -17.13
C GLY A 334 17.78 1.51 -17.30
N ALA A 335 18.10 0.81 -16.21
CA ALA A 335 18.36 -0.63 -16.24
C ALA A 335 17.10 -1.41 -16.66
N ALA A 336 17.28 -2.45 -17.48
CA ALA A 336 16.21 -3.30 -17.97
C ALA A 336 16.64 -4.77 -17.93
N PHE A 337 15.78 -5.65 -17.42
CA PHE A 337 15.98 -7.10 -17.41
C PHE A 337 14.78 -7.79 -18.04
N ASP A 338 15.03 -8.70 -18.98
CA ASP A 338 14.00 -9.57 -19.55
C ASP A 338 13.43 -10.51 -18.47
N ILE A 339 12.11 -10.48 -18.31
CA ILE A 339 11.35 -11.31 -17.37
C ILE A 339 10.20 -12.07 -18.06
N THR A 340 10.28 -12.21 -19.39
CA THR A 340 9.20 -12.75 -20.25
C THR A 340 8.68 -14.12 -19.77
N ASP A 341 9.59 -15.05 -19.49
CA ASP A 341 9.30 -16.41 -18.98
C ASP A 341 9.50 -16.55 -17.46
N LEU A 342 9.53 -15.44 -16.72
CA LEU A 342 9.85 -15.41 -15.29
C LEU A 342 8.71 -14.83 -14.45
N ASP A 343 8.43 -15.51 -13.34
CA ASP A 343 7.69 -14.94 -12.22
C ASP A 343 8.66 -14.12 -11.37
N VAL A 344 8.24 -12.91 -10.99
CA VAL A 344 9.09 -11.96 -10.26
C VAL A 344 8.34 -11.50 -9.03
N VAL A 345 8.85 -11.86 -7.85
CA VAL A 345 8.28 -11.47 -6.56
C VAL A 345 9.18 -10.49 -5.83
N SER A 346 8.60 -9.44 -5.27
CA SER A 346 9.27 -8.62 -4.25
C SER A 346 9.57 -9.50 -3.04
N ALA A 347 10.77 -9.36 -2.48
CA ALA A 347 11.26 -10.16 -1.37
C ALA A 347 12.05 -9.28 -0.38
N GLY A 348 11.86 -9.52 0.91
CA GLY A 348 12.77 -9.02 1.93
C GLY A 348 14.00 -9.93 1.99
N LEU A 349 15.07 -9.57 1.31
CA LEU A 349 16.30 -10.36 1.31
C LEU A 349 17.13 -10.06 2.56
N SER A 350 18.03 -11.00 2.90
CA SER A 350 19.09 -10.79 3.90
C SER A 350 19.99 -9.58 3.65
N THR A 351 19.96 -9.03 2.42
CA THR A 351 20.70 -7.83 2.00
C THR A 351 19.81 -6.59 1.82
N GLY A 352 18.56 -6.60 2.32
CA GLY A 352 17.59 -5.50 2.16
C GLY A 352 16.47 -5.81 1.17
N PRO A 353 15.80 -4.80 0.57
CA PRO A 353 14.73 -5.04 -0.40
C PRO A 353 15.28 -5.61 -1.71
N GLY A 354 14.54 -6.52 -2.34
CA GLY A 354 14.94 -7.15 -3.60
C GLY A 354 13.81 -7.84 -4.35
N PHE A 355 14.16 -8.40 -5.49
CA PHE A 355 13.32 -9.25 -6.32
C PHE A 355 13.93 -10.64 -6.42
N LEU A 356 13.09 -11.66 -6.25
CA LEU A 356 13.44 -13.05 -6.56
C LEU A 356 12.79 -13.43 -7.90
N LEU A 357 13.61 -13.79 -8.88
CA LEU A 357 13.17 -14.19 -10.21
C LEU A 357 13.10 -15.72 -10.26
N ARG A 358 11.95 -16.24 -10.67
CA ARG A 358 11.63 -17.67 -10.57
C ARG A 358 11.07 -18.18 -11.89
N ARG A 359 11.51 -19.36 -12.32
CA ARG A 359 10.95 -20.06 -13.47
C ARG A 359 9.88 -21.04 -13.02
N LEU A 360 8.74 -21.04 -13.71
CA LEU A 360 7.72 -22.07 -13.53
C LEU A 360 8.22 -23.38 -14.14
N VAL A 361 8.26 -24.43 -13.33
CA VAL A 361 8.53 -25.81 -13.77
C VAL A 361 7.19 -26.55 -13.76
N PRO A 362 6.70 -27.01 -14.93
CA PRO A 362 5.54 -27.89 -15.00
C PRO A 362 5.74 -29.17 -14.19
N GLY A 363 4.66 -29.74 -13.67
CA GLY A 363 4.73 -31.10 -13.13
C GLY A 363 4.98 -32.11 -14.25
N GLU A 364 5.64 -33.22 -13.90
CA GLU A 364 5.90 -34.32 -14.85
C GLU A 364 4.61 -35.09 -15.23
N ASN A 365 3.55 -34.95 -14.43
CA ASN A 365 2.23 -35.56 -14.63
C ASN A 365 1.12 -34.75 -13.94
N ASP A 366 -0.14 -35.12 -14.15
CA ASP A 366 -1.32 -34.44 -13.59
C ASP A 366 -1.41 -34.48 -12.05
N GLU A 367 -0.71 -35.40 -11.39
CA GLU A 367 -0.66 -35.51 -9.92
C GLU A 367 0.33 -34.51 -9.30
N GLN A 368 1.42 -34.20 -10.03
CA GLN A 368 2.46 -33.31 -9.56
C GLN A 368 2.12 -31.86 -9.90
N LYS A 369 1.82 -31.05 -8.88
CA LYS A 369 1.55 -29.62 -9.08
C LYS A 369 2.80 -28.91 -9.61
N PRO A 370 2.64 -27.96 -10.56
CA PRO A 370 3.75 -27.15 -11.03
C PRO A 370 4.31 -26.30 -9.89
N PHE A 371 5.61 -26.02 -9.94
CA PHE A 371 6.33 -25.32 -8.87
C PHE A 371 7.30 -24.30 -9.44
N TYR A 372 7.71 -23.33 -8.63
CA TYR A 372 8.65 -22.30 -9.03
C TYR A 372 10.07 -22.64 -8.56
N VAL A 373 11.04 -22.53 -9.46
CA VAL A 373 12.47 -22.65 -9.15
C VAL A 373 13.10 -21.25 -9.21
N PRO A 374 13.72 -20.75 -8.14
CA PRO A 374 14.49 -19.50 -8.18
C PRO A 374 15.68 -19.65 -9.14
N VAL A 375 15.86 -18.67 -10.03
CA VAL A 375 16.94 -18.69 -11.05
C VAL A 375 17.91 -17.53 -10.90
N SER A 376 17.47 -16.40 -10.35
CA SER A 376 18.32 -15.26 -10.01
C SER A 376 17.59 -14.34 -9.02
N TRP A 377 18.31 -13.36 -8.49
CA TRP A 377 17.76 -12.29 -7.68
C TRP A 377 18.41 -10.95 -8.01
N LEU A 378 17.76 -9.86 -7.59
CA LEU A 378 18.19 -8.49 -7.83
C LEU A 378 17.93 -7.66 -6.56
N PRO A 379 18.87 -6.85 -6.04
CA PRO A 379 18.54 -5.84 -5.06
C PRO A 379 17.55 -4.82 -5.66
N ALA A 380 16.57 -4.35 -4.89
CA ALA A 380 15.61 -3.38 -5.40
C ALA A 380 16.16 -1.95 -5.43
N ALA A 381 17.42 -1.73 -5.02
CA ALA A 381 18.05 -0.42 -5.05
C ALA A 381 18.07 0.16 -6.48
N PRO A 382 17.83 1.47 -6.67
CA PRO A 382 17.70 2.07 -8.01
C PRO A 382 18.94 1.91 -8.91
N ASP A 383 20.13 1.82 -8.30
CA ASP A 383 21.42 1.66 -8.95
C ASP A 383 21.77 0.22 -9.35
N SER A 384 20.93 -0.76 -9.02
CA SER A 384 21.20 -2.18 -9.30
C SER A 384 21.28 -2.47 -10.80
N ARG A 385 22.44 -3.01 -11.24
CA ARG A 385 22.74 -3.27 -12.67
C ARG A 385 22.91 -4.74 -13.05
N GLU A 386 22.94 -5.67 -12.10
CA GLU A 386 23.31 -7.06 -12.36
C GLU A 386 22.43 -8.06 -11.61
N LEU A 387 21.97 -9.10 -12.32
CA LEU A 387 21.27 -10.23 -11.73
C LEU A 387 22.25 -11.17 -11.05
N ARG A 388 21.94 -11.55 -9.81
CA ARG A 388 22.76 -12.42 -8.97
C ARG A 388 22.25 -13.85 -8.96
N THR A 389 23.17 -14.80 -8.88
CA THR A 389 22.92 -16.25 -8.91
C THR A 389 23.54 -17.00 -7.72
N ASP A 390 24.14 -16.27 -6.77
CA ASP A 390 24.56 -16.81 -5.49
C ASP A 390 23.38 -16.99 -4.52
N ASP A 391 23.53 -17.90 -3.57
CA ASP A 391 22.54 -18.18 -2.53
C ASP A 391 22.20 -16.92 -1.73
N VAL A 392 20.90 -16.70 -1.48
CA VAL A 392 20.40 -15.57 -0.69
C VAL A 392 19.35 -16.06 0.30
N ALA A 393 19.27 -15.46 1.48
CA ALA A 393 18.13 -15.70 2.36
C ALA A 393 16.99 -14.72 2.05
N TRP A 394 15.75 -15.19 2.01
CA TRP A 394 14.53 -14.40 1.79
C TRP A 394 13.53 -14.55 2.94
N PHE A 395 12.86 -13.44 3.26
CA PHE A 395 11.81 -13.33 4.25
C PHE A 395 10.46 -13.67 3.64
N ASP A 396 9.72 -14.54 4.33
CA ASP A 396 8.43 -15.09 3.91
C ASP A 396 7.50 -15.22 5.12
N GLU A 397 6.21 -15.37 4.86
CA GLU A 397 5.25 -15.76 5.89
C GLU A 397 5.33 -17.27 6.13
N GLY A 398 5.37 -17.70 7.38
CA GLY A 398 5.45 -19.14 7.68
C GLY A 398 4.10 -19.84 7.50
N ASP A 399 4.15 -21.08 6.99
CA ASP A 399 2.97 -21.92 6.87
C ASP A 399 2.67 -22.58 8.22
N TYR A 400 1.60 -22.12 8.87
CA TYR A 400 1.10 -22.68 10.13
C TYR A 400 0.79 -24.19 10.03
N LYS A 401 0.50 -24.72 8.84
CA LYS A 401 0.28 -26.17 8.62
C LYS A 401 1.58 -26.97 8.64
N LYS A 402 2.71 -26.33 8.31
CA LYS A 402 4.07 -26.89 8.41
C LYS A 402 4.69 -26.70 9.81
N GLN A 403 3.94 -26.18 10.79
CA GLN A 403 4.42 -25.82 12.13
C GLN A 403 5.55 -24.77 12.12
N GLU A 404 5.55 -23.90 11.11
CA GLU A 404 6.45 -22.75 11.04
C GLU A 404 5.90 -21.61 11.91
N GLY A 405 6.76 -20.67 12.31
CA GLY A 405 6.31 -19.47 13.03
C GLY A 405 5.63 -18.49 12.08
N ARG A 406 5.27 -17.31 12.58
CA ARG A 406 4.50 -16.34 11.78
C ARG A 406 5.32 -15.75 10.62
N TYR A 407 6.62 -15.59 10.82
CA TYR A 407 7.55 -15.11 9.82
C TYR A 407 8.83 -15.92 9.83
N ILE A 408 9.44 -16.11 8.66
CA ILE A 408 10.62 -16.94 8.50
C ILE A 408 11.57 -16.35 7.45
N MET A 409 12.85 -16.32 7.77
CA MET A 409 13.93 -16.10 6.83
C MET A 409 14.44 -17.48 6.38
N ARG A 410 14.28 -17.82 5.10
CA ARG A 410 14.72 -19.10 4.52
C ARG A 410 15.92 -18.89 3.62
N ALA A 411 16.88 -19.82 3.62
CA ALA A 411 17.88 -19.89 2.56
C ALA A 411 17.23 -20.28 1.23
N VAL A 412 17.55 -19.56 0.16
CA VAL A 412 17.14 -19.83 -1.22
C VAL A 412 18.39 -20.23 -2.00
N ARG A 413 18.36 -21.45 -2.56
CA ARG A 413 19.40 -21.96 -3.45
C ARG A 413 18.98 -21.82 -4.89
N MET A 414 19.82 -21.20 -5.70
CA MET A 414 19.50 -20.94 -7.11
C MET A 414 19.54 -22.25 -7.91
N GLY A 415 18.52 -22.48 -8.74
CA GLY A 415 18.34 -23.70 -9.52
C GLY A 415 17.77 -24.90 -8.76
N GLU A 416 17.68 -24.85 -7.42
CA GLU A 416 17.07 -25.93 -6.61
C GLU A 416 15.57 -25.70 -6.39
N LYS A 417 14.82 -26.79 -6.21
CA LYS A 417 13.40 -26.71 -5.80
C LYS A 417 13.29 -26.19 -4.36
N PRO A 418 12.49 -25.14 -4.08
CA PRO A 418 12.27 -24.67 -2.70
C PRO A 418 11.72 -25.78 -1.78
N GLY A 419 12.23 -25.84 -0.55
CA GLY A 419 11.82 -26.78 0.51
C GLY A 419 10.60 -26.34 1.32
#